data_AF-A0A3N5TSZ1-F1
#
_entry.id   AF-A0A3N5TSZ1-F1
#
_cell.length_a   1.000
_cell.length_b   1.000
_cell.length_c   1.000
_cell.angle_alpha   90.00
_cell.angle_beta   90.00
_cell.angle_gamma   90.00
#
_symmetry.space_group_name_H-M   'P 1'
#
loop_
_entity.id
_entity.type
_entity.pdbx_description
1 polymer ?
#
loop_
_entity_poly.entity_id
_entity_poly.type
_entity_poly.pdbx_seq_one_letter_code
_entity_poly.pdbx_strand_id
1 'polypeptide(L)' 'MPKGFTEREKELIRKKLYTEGTRLFGQYGVQKTTVDEIAKAAGISKGSFYGFYDSKEELFF' A
#
# COMPACT_ATOMS: atom_id res chain seq x y z
N MET A 1 1.90 -17.63 -16.82
CA MET A 1 1.05 -16.70 -16.02
C MET A 1 1.95 -16.03 -15.00
N PRO A 2 1.88 -14.70 -14.81
CA PRO A 2 2.60 -14.07 -13.69
C PRO A 2 2.09 -14.71 -12.39
N LYS A 3 2.99 -15.22 -11.56
CA LYS A 3 2.63 -15.77 -10.25
C LYS A 3 2.17 -14.59 -9.39
N GLY A 4 0.96 -14.68 -8.83
CA GLY A 4 0.53 -13.77 -7.78
C GLY A 4 1.41 -13.90 -6.53
N PHE A 5 1.31 -12.93 -5.63
CA PHE A 5 2.03 -12.96 -4.36
C PHE A 5 1.65 -14.21 -3.55
N THR A 6 2.65 -14.87 -2.99
CA THR A 6 2.47 -15.87 -1.94
C THR A 6 1.86 -15.24 -0.68
N GLU A 7 1.27 -16.04 0.21
CA GLU A 7 0.70 -15.51 1.47
C GLU A 7 1.76 -14.78 2.31
N ARG A 8 3.00 -15.27 2.32
CA ARG A 8 4.12 -14.61 2.99
C ARG A 8 4.45 -13.25 2.38
N GLU A 9 4.49 -13.16 1.05
CA GLU A 9 4.69 -11.88 0.36
C GLU A 9 3.53 -10.92 0.62
N LYS A 10 2.29 -11.41 0.59
CA LYS A 10 1.12 -10.59 0.92
C LYS A 10 1.20 -10.00 2.31
N GLU A 11 1.61 -10.77 3.32
CA GLU A 11 1.77 -10.29 4.68
C GLU A 11 2.86 -9.20 4.78
N LEU A 12 4.00 -9.40 4.12
CA LEU A 12 5.07 -8.40 4.05
C LEU A 12 4.62 -7.13 3.34
N ILE A 13 3.88 -7.26 2.24
CA ILE A 13 3.34 -6.13 1.48
C ILE A 13 2.33 -5.35 2.32
N ARG A 14 1.40 -6.01 3.01
CA ARG A 14 0.46 -5.34 3.93
C ARG A 14 1.20 -4.53 4.99
N LYS A 15 2.22 -5.10 5.64
CA LYS A 15 3.06 -4.39 6.63
C LYS A 15 3.75 -3.16 6.04
N LYS A 16 4.28 -3.27 4.82
CA LYS A 16 4.90 -2.14 4.12
C LYS A 16 3.89 -1.06 3.74
N LEU A 17 2.75 -1.44 3.19
CA LEU A 17 1.67 -0.53 2.83
C LEU A 17 1.19 0.26 4.06
N TYR A 18 0.99 -0.42 5.19
CA TYR A 18 0.63 0.22 6.45
C TYR A 18 1.71 1.21 6.93
N THR A 19 2.96 0.75 6.98
CA THR A 19 4.09 1.53 7.51
C THR A 19 4.35 2.78 6.66
N GLU A 20 4.46 2.61 5.34
CA GLU A 20 4.72 3.71 4.42
C GLU A 20 3.50 4.62 4.25
N GLY A 21 2.29 4.06 4.23
CA GLY A 21 1.05 4.82 4.26
C GLY A 21 1.00 5.74 5.46
N THR A 22 1.19 5.20 6.66
CA THR A 22 1.23 5.98 7.91
C THR A 22 2.29 7.08 7.87
N ARG A 23 3.50 6.76 7.38
CA ARG A 23 4.58 7.74 7.25
C ARG A 23 4.21 8.88 6.29
N LEU A 24 3.70 8.56 5.10
CA LEU A 24 3.31 9.55 4.10
C LEU A 24 2.13 10.40 4.56
N PHE A 25 1.14 9.78 5.22
CA PHE A 25 0.01 10.49 5.80
C PHE A 25 0.43 11.44 6.92
N GLY A 26 1.37 11.05 7.79
CA GLY A 26 1.94 11.93 8.80
C GLY A 26 2.73 13.10 8.20
N GLN A 27 3.38 12.90 7.06
CA GLN A 27 4.22 13.91 6.42
C GLN A 27 3.43 14.93 5.56
N TYR A 28 2.43 14.46 4.81
CA TYR A 28 1.75 15.26 3.79
C TYR A 28 0.25 15.42 4.03
N GLY A 29 -0.33 14.64 4.95
CA GLY A 29 -1.76 14.54 5.19
C GLY A 29 -2.47 13.59 4.19
N VAL A 30 -3.60 13.03 4.63
CA VAL A 30 -4.36 12.02 3.87
C VAL A 30 -4.78 12.53 2.48
N GLN A 31 -5.22 13.78 2.36
CA GLN A 31 -5.66 14.33 1.06
C GLN A 31 -4.54 14.38 0.02
N LYS A 32 -3.31 14.75 0.42
CA LYS A 32 -2.19 14.96 -0.51
C LYS A 32 -1.46 13.67 -0.87
N THR A 33 -1.49 12.67 0.00
CA THR A 33 -0.90 11.35 -0.28
C THR A 33 -1.74 10.58 -1.27
N THR A 34 -1.13 9.98 -2.30
CA THR A 34 -1.82 9.19 -3.31
C THR A 34 -1.56 7.68 -3.14
N VAL A 35 -2.47 6.86 -3.68
CA VAL A 35 -2.29 5.40 -3.73
C VAL A 35 -0.99 5.03 -4.47
N ASP A 36 -0.61 5.79 -5.50
CA ASP A 36 0.60 5.53 -6.28
C ASP A 36 1.87 5.73 -5.44
N GLU A 37 1.93 6.81 -4.65
CA GLU A 37 3.06 7.07 -3.76
C GLU A 37 3.21 5.99 -2.69
N ILE A 38 2.09 5.54 -2.10
CA ILE A 38 2.08 4.47 -1.10
C ILE A 38 2.52 3.14 -1.73
N ALA A 39 1.95 2.78 -2.88
CA ALA A 39 2.30 1.56 -3.60
C ALA A 39 3.78 1.53 -3.97
N LYS A 40 4.30 2.64 -4.51
CA LYS A 40 5.71 2.81 -4.86
C LYS A 40 6.61 2.69 -3.64
N ALA A 41 6.25 3.31 -2.52
CA ALA A 41 7.00 3.21 -1.27
C ALA A 41 7.00 1.77 -0.71
N ALA A 42 5.89 1.04 -0.86
CA ALA A 42 5.80 -0.37 -0.49
C ALA A 42 6.49 -1.34 -1.48
N GLY A 43 6.94 -0.84 -2.63
CA GLY A 43 7.63 -1.63 -3.66
C GLY A 43 6.69 -2.46 -4.55
N ILE A 44 5.45 -2.02 -4.73
CA ILE A 44 4.46 -2.68 -5.59
C ILE A 44 3.88 -1.69 -6.62
N SER A 45 3.19 -2.23 -7.63
CA SER A 45 2.46 -1.37 -8.58
C SER A 45 1.17 -0.83 -7.95
N LYS A 46 0.69 0.32 -8.45
CA LYS A 46 -0.64 0.84 -8.09
C LYS A 46 -1.76 -0.17 -8.35
N GLY A 47 -1.68 -0.95 -9.44
CA GLY A 47 -2.67 -2.00 -9.71
C GLY A 47 -2.65 -3.11 -8.66
N SER A 48 -1.46 -3.46 -8.17
CA SER A 48 -1.30 -4.45 -7.10
C SER A 48 -1.89 -3.96 -5.78
N PHE A 49 -1.85 -2.65 -5.49
CA PHE A 49 -2.44 -2.06 -4.28
C PHE A 49 -3.91 -2.43 -4.12
N TYR A 50 -4.69 -2.34 -5.21
CA TYR A 50 -6.12 -2.65 -5.20
C TYR A 50 -6.44 -4.15 -5.02
N GLY A 51 -5.42 -5.01 -4.97
CA GLY A 51 -5.57 -6.39 -4.50
C GLY A 51 -5.46 -6.54 -2.98
N PHE A 52 -5.09 -5.47 -2.26
CA PHE A 52 -4.93 -5.44 -0.81
C PHE A 52 -5.94 -4.52 -0.12
N TYR A 53 -6.23 -3.36 -0.71
CA TYR A 53 -7.09 -2.31 -0.16
C TYR A 53 -7.84 -1.61 -1.29
N ASP A 54 -9.12 -1.25 -1.08
CA ASP A 54 -9.90 -0.54 -2.10
C ASP A 54 -9.58 0.96 -2.12
N SER A 55 -9.02 1.48 -1.02
CA SER A 55 -8.64 2.88 -0.87
C SER A 55 -7.42 3.06 0.05
N LYS A 56 -6.81 4.25 0.01
CA LYS A 56 -5.68 4.57 0.90
C LYS A 56 -6.16 4.78 2.35
N GLU A 57 -7.43 5.10 2.54
CA GLU A 57 -8.09 5.31 3.83
C GLU A 57 -8.24 3.99 4.61
N GLU A 58 -8.37 2.85 3.93
CA GLU A 58 -8.45 1.51 4.54
C GLU A 58 -7.17 1.05 5.22
N LEU A 59 -6.04 1.74 5.01
CA LEU A 59 -4.80 1.43 5.72
C LEU A 59 -4.92 1.58 7.24
N PHE A 60 -5.96 2.23 7.76
CA PHE A 60 -6.16 2.45 9.19
C PHE A 60 -7.40 1.77 9.79
N PHE A 61 -8.16 1.02 8.98
CA PHE A 61 -9.35 0.27 9.43
C PHE A 61 -9.03 -1.22 9.52
#